data_AF-A0A061N9K7-F1
#
_entry.id   AF-A0A061N9K7-F1
#
_cell.length_a   1.000
_cell.length_b   1.000
_cell.length_c   1.000
_cell.angle_alpha   90.00
_cell.angle_beta   90.00
_cell.angle_gamma   90.00
#
_symmetry.space_group_name_H-M   'P 1'
#
loop_
_entity.id
_entity.type
_entity.pdbx_description
1 polymer ?
#
loop_
_entity_poly.entity_id
_entity_poly.type
_entity_poly.pdbx_seq_one_letter_code
_entity_poly.pdbx_strand_id
1 'polypeptide(L)' 'MLSPLEGIQERDLLEIIESRHQTASTIFCSQFSPEGWYERIGESTLADAIMDRIVHDSYTLFIDGQVSMRERHGITQ' A
#
# COMPACT_ATOMS: atom_id res chain seq x y z
N MET A 1 0.15 -2.53 10.62
CA MET A 1 -0.19 -3.63 9.67
C MET A 1 -1.38 -3.13 8.86
N LEU A 2 -1.41 -3.30 7.53
CA LEU A 2 -2.64 -3.01 6.77
C LEU A 2 -3.71 -3.99 7.26
N SER A 3 -4.53 -3.61 8.23
CA SER A 3 -5.72 -4.38 8.54
C SER A 3 -6.70 -4.25 7.37
N PRO A 4 -7.59 -5.23 7.15
CA PRO A 4 -8.66 -5.09 6.17
C PRO A 4 -9.39 -3.75 6.35
N LEU A 5 -9.60 -3.01 5.26
CA LEU A 5 -10.39 -1.78 5.31
C LEU A 5 -11.87 -2.14 5.41
N GLU A 6 -12.62 -1.32 6.14
CA GLU A 6 -14.06 -1.50 6.30
C GLU A 6 -14.83 -0.27 5.79
N GLY A 7 -15.70 -0.48 4.80
CA GLY A 7 -16.77 0.44 4.42
C GLY A 7 -16.27 1.83 3.98
N ILE A 8 -16.33 2.81 4.89
CA ILE A 8 -15.95 4.20 4.58
C ILE A 8 -14.45 4.35 4.30
N GLN A 9 -13.63 3.50 4.92
CA GLN A 9 -12.17 3.58 4.81
C GLN A 9 -11.66 3.29 3.39
N GLU A 10 -12.36 2.42 2.64
CA GLU A 10 -12.07 2.17 1.23
C GLU A 10 -12.28 3.41 0.37
N ARG A 11 -13.36 4.15 0.64
CA ARG A 11 -13.70 5.38 -0.09
C ARG A 11 -12.73 6.51 0.25
N ASP A 12 -12.38 6.66 1.52
CA ASP A 12 -11.41 7.65 1.97
C ASP A 12 -10.04 7.40 1.31
N LEU A 13 -9.62 6.13 1.20
CA LEU A 13 -8.40 5.76 0.51
C LEU A 13 -8.46 6.10 -0.99
N LEU A 14 -9.57 5.79 -1.66
CA LEU A 14 -9.74 6.14 -3.07
C LEU A 14 -9.66 7.66 -3.27
N GLU A 15 -10.34 8.46 -2.43
CA GLU A 15 -10.33 9.93 -2.53
C GLU A 15 -8.91 10.50 -2.38
N ILE A 16 -8.13 9.99 -1.42
CA ILE A 16 -6.73 10.37 -1.22
C ILE A 16 -5.90 10.02 -2.46
N ILE A 17 -6.08 8.83 -3.02
CA ILE A 17 -5.32 8.38 -4.20
C ILE A 17 -5.70 9.22 -5.42
N GLU A 18 -6.98 9.49 -5.65
CA GLU A 18 -7.46 10.33 -6.75
C GLU A 18 -6.93 11.76 -6.66
N SER A 19 -6.95 12.36 -5.47
CA SER A 19 -6.40 13.70 -5.21
C SER A 19 -4.91 13.81 -5.55
N ARG A 20 -4.16 12.70 -5.39
CA ARG A 20 -2.71 12.66 -5.63
C ARG A 20 -2.33 12.19 -7.03
N HIS A 21 -3.19 11.38 -7.66
CA HIS A 21 -2.96 10.79 -8.97
C HIS A 21 -2.64 11.89 -9.99
N GLN A 22 -1.54 11.72 -10.73
CA GLN A 22 -1.04 12.66 -11.75
C GLN A 22 -0.77 14.10 -11.26
N THR A 23 -0.80 14.35 -9.95
CA THR A 23 -0.54 15.69 -9.38
C THR A 23 0.85 15.76 -8.74
N ALA A 24 1.26 14.72 -8.01
CA ALA A 24 2.58 14.64 -7.41
C ALA A 24 2.99 13.18 -7.15
N SER A 25 4.30 12.91 -7.09
CA SER A 25 4.81 11.58 -6.72
C SER A 25 4.38 11.18 -5.31
N THR A 26 3.99 9.92 -5.14
CA THR A 26 3.52 9.36 -3.86
C THR A 26 4.29 8.08 -3.55
N ILE A 27 4.81 7.98 -2.33
CA ILE A 27 5.53 6.78 -1.87
C ILE A 27 4.57 5.94 -1.04
N PHE A 28 4.38 4.70 -1.48
CA PHE A 28 3.62 3.68 -0.74
C PHE A 28 4.60 2.69 -0.11
N CYS A 29 4.41 2.39 1.17
CA CYS A 29 5.24 1.42 1.89
C CYS A 29 4.34 0.36 2.53
N SER A 30 4.58 -0.91 2.19
CA SER A 30 3.81 -2.03 2.72
C SER A 30 4.70 -3.23 2.97
N GLN A 31 4.28 -4.09 3.90
CA GLN A 31 4.87 -5.42 4.09
C GLN A 31 4.29 -6.46 3.10
N PHE A 32 3.27 -6.08 2.35
CA PHE A 32 2.62 -6.93 1.35
C PHE A 32 3.01 -6.46 -0.04
N SER A 33 3.10 -7.41 -0.99
CA SER A 33 3.11 -7.11 -2.41
C SER A 33 1.80 -6.41 -2.82
N PRO A 34 1.76 -5.76 -4.00
CA PRO A 34 0.52 -5.20 -4.54
C PRO A 34 -0.63 -6.21 -4.56
N GLU A 35 -0.37 -7.47 -4.90
CA GLU A 35 -1.38 -8.56 -4.86
C GLU A 35 -2.04 -8.70 -3.48
N GLY A 36 -1.23 -8.68 -2.41
CA GLY A 36 -1.73 -8.75 -1.03
C GLY A 36 -2.45 -7.47 -0.56
N TRP A 37 -2.42 -6.38 -1.33
CA TRP A 37 -3.20 -5.18 -1.02
C TRP A 37 -4.64 -5.34 -1.47
N TYR A 38 -4.89 -6.01 -2.59
CA TYR A 38 -6.25 -6.25 -3.08
C TYR A 38 -7.11 -6.97 -2.02
N GLU A 39 -6.59 -8.06 -1.46
CA GLU A 39 -7.26 -8.81 -0.38
C GLU A 39 -7.53 -7.97 0.88
N ARG A 40 -6.69 -6.95 1.15
CA ARG A 40 -6.77 -6.11 2.36
C ARG A 40 -7.56 -4.83 2.16
N ILE A 41 -7.64 -4.31 0.95
CA ILE A 41 -8.52 -3.18 0.64
C ILE A 41 -9.97 -3.67 0.57
N GLY A 42 -10.18 -4.95 0.28
CA GLY A 42 -11.49 -5.60 0.18
C GLY A 42 -11.79 -5.91 -1.28
N GLU A 43 -12.32 -7.10 -1.60
CA GLU A 43 -12.61 -7.53 -2.98
C GLU A 43 -13.83 -6.78 -3.56
N SER A 44 -13.65 -5.47 -3.78
CA SER A 44 -14.67 -4.54 -4.25
C SER A 44 -14.20 -3.83 -5.51
N THR A 45 -15.15 -3.26 -6.26
CA THR A 45 -14.83 -2.41 -7.42
C THR A 45 -13.97 -1.19 -7.05
N LEU A 46 -13.97 -0.77 -5.78
CA LEU A 46 -13.10 0.29 -5.29
C LEU A 46 -11.64 -0.19 -5.19
N ALA A 47 -11.41 -1.43 -4.76
CA ALA A 47 -10.06 -1.99 -4.71
C ALA A 47 -9.45 -2.11 -6.10
N ASP A 48 -10.21 -2.55 -7.11
CA ASP A 48 -9.74 -2.53 -8.49
C ASP A 48 -9.33 -1.12 -8.93
N ALA A 49 -10.19 -0.12 -8.69
CA ALA A 49 -9.93 1.27 -9.06
C ALA A 49 -8.71 1.88 -8.34
N ILE A 50 -8.52 1.53 -7.07
CA ILE A 50 -7.36 1.94 -6.26
C ILE A 50 -6.09 1.28 -6.79
N MET A 51 -6.11 -0.03 -6.98
CA MET A 51 -4.97 -0.82 -7.43
C MET A 51 -4.53 -0.39 -8.83
N ASP A 52 -5.48 -0.12 -9.73
CA ASP A 52 -5.21 0.36 -11.07
C ASP A 52 -4.39 1.65 -11.05
N ARG A 53 -4.80 2.64 -10.24
CA ARG A 53 -4.13 3.94 -10.10
C ARG A 53 -2.76 3.87 -9.42
N ILE A 54 -2.57 2.94 -8.48
CA ILE A 54 -1.27 2.80 -7.82
C ILE A 54 -0.31 2.00 -8.71
N VAL A 55 -0.71 0.84 -9.20
CA VAL A 55 0.22 -0.12 -9.83
C VAL A 55 0.67 0.35 -11.21
N HIS A 56 -0.24 0.87 -12.05
CA HIS A 56 0.08 1.18 -13.44
C HIS A 56 1.15 2.26 -13.62
N ASP A 57 1.20 3.26 -12.73
CA ASP A 57 2.14 4.39 -12.81
C ASP A 57 3.21 4.37 -11.70
N SER A 58 3.46 3.19 -11.08
CA SER A 58 4.43 3.06 -10.00
C SER A 58 5.73 2.37 -10.40
N TYR A 59 6.79 2.72 -9.67
CA TYR A 59 8.02 1.93 -9.61
C TYR A 59 7.99 1.08 -8.35
N THR A 60 7.99 -0.25 -8.53
CA THR A 60 8.00 -1.19 -7.41
C THR A 60 9.43 -1.44 -6.94
N LEU A 61 9.68 -1.17 -5.66
CA LEU A 61 10.95 -1.47 -5.00
C LEU A 61 10.71 -2.57 -3.95
N PHE A 62 11.24 -3.77 -4.21
CA PHE A 62 11.21 -4.86 -3.24
C PHE A 62 12.39 -4.73 -2.28
N ILE A 63 12.09 -4.60 -0.99
CA ILE A 63 13.10 -4.53 0.06
C ILE A 63 13.20 -5.91 0.70
N ASP A 64 14.29 -6.62 0.40
CA ASP A 64 14.62 -7.91 1.02
C ASP A 64 15.65 -7.75 2.15
N GLY A 65 15.66 -8.71 3.07
CA GLY A 65 16.59 -8.75 4.18
C GLY A 65 16.31 -9.90 5.13
N GLN A 66 17.35 -10.65 5.47
CA GLN A 66 17.25 -11.77 6.42
C GLN A 66 17.07 -11.30 7.88
N VAL A 67 17.48 -10.06 8.18
CA VAL A 67 17.40 -9.46 9.50
C VAL A 67 16.75 -8.08 9.41
N SER A 68 15.98 -7.71 10.43
CA SER A 68 15.36 -6.39 10.47
C SER A 68 16.41 -5.29 10.68
N MET A 69 16.15 -4.07 10.22
CA MET A 69 17.02 -2.93 10.51
C MET A 69 17.13 -2.67 12.03
N ARG A 70 16.08 -2.98 12.80
CA ARG A 70 16.11 -2.86 14.27
C ARG A 70 17.14 -3.80 14.88
N GLU A 71 17.12 -5.07 14.48
CA GLU A 71 18.10 -6.07 14.91
C GLU A 71 19.52 -5.69 14.48
N ARG A 72 19.70 -5.24 13.24
CA ARG A 72 20.99 -4.78 12.73
C ARG A 72 21.59 -3.64 13.55
N HIS A 73 20.75 -2.76 14.09
CA HIS A 73 21.15 -1.65 14.95
C HIS A 73 21.19 -2.00 16.43
N GLY A 74 20.98 -3.26 16.81
CA GLY A 74 21.00 -3.70 18.22
C GLY A 74 19.84 -3.16 19.06
N ILE A 75 18.75 -2.69 18.42
CA ILE A 75 17.56 -2.19 19.11
C ILE A 75 16.72 -3.42 19.50
N THR A 76 16.88 -3.87 20.74
CA THR A 76 16.05 -4.91 21.34
C THR A 76 14.69 -4.31 21.72
N GLN A 77 13.59 -5.00 21.42
CA GLN A 77 12.23 -4.58 21.77
C GLN A 77 12.01 -4.53 23.28
#